data_AF-A0A5K0Y4T7-F1
#
_entry.id   AF-A0A5K0Y4T7-F1
#
_cell.length_a   1.000
_cell.length_b   1.000
_cell.length_c   1.000
_cell.angle_alpha   90.00
_cell.angle_beta   90.00
_cell.angle_gamma   90.00
#
_symmetry.space_group_name_H-M   'P 1'
#
loop_
_entity.id
_entity.type
_entity.pdbx_description
1 polymer ?
#
loop_
_entity_poly.entity_id
_entity_poly.type
_entity_poly.pdbx_seq_one_letter_code
_entity_poly.pdbx_strand_id
1 'polypeptide(L)' 'VVALNLSGKALEGTISPYISNLSFLQVLHLSNDSFHGHLL' A
#
# COMPACT_ATOMS: atom_id res chain seq x y z
N VAL A 1 -10.74 -6.52 -4.38
CA VAL A 1 -9.99 -5.36 -4.89
C VAL A 1 -8.91 -5.89 -5.80
N VAL A 2 -8.80 -5.39 -7.03
CA VAL A 2 -7.73 -5.80 -7.96
C VAL A 2 -6.60 -4.79 -7.96
N ALA A 3 -6.92 -3.49 -7.84
CA ALA A 3 -5.95 -2.42 -7.72
C ALA A 3 -6.32 -1.48 -6.57
N LEU A 4 -5.31 -1.10 -5.78
CA LEU A 4 -5.40 -0.07 -4.75
C LEU A 4 -4.41 1.03 -5.10
N ASN A 5 -4.93 2.22 -5.38
CA ASN A 5 -4.11 3.39 -5.68
C ASN A 5 -4.21 4.41 -4.54
N LEU A 6 -3.11 4.60 -3.84
CA LEU A 6 -2.96 5.58 -2.76
C LEU A 6 -2.05 6.74 -3.16
N SER A 7 -1.49 6.74 -4.37
CA SER A 7 -0.44 7.66 -4.79
C SER A 7 -0.77 9.13 -4.56
N GLY A 8 0.21 9.90 -4.10
CA GLY A 8 0.17 11.36 -4.03
C GLY A 8 -0.78 11.89 -2.96
N LYS A 9 -0.97 11.14 -1.87
CA LYS A 9 -1.85 11.52 -0.76
C LYS A 9 -1.09 12.09 0.44
N ALA A 10 0.23 12.24 0.32
CA ALA A 10 1.10 12.66 1.41
C ALA A 10 0.95 11.73 2.64
N LEU A 11 0.74 10.43 2.38
CA LEU A 11 0.67 9.42 3.42
C LEU A 11 2.08 9.12 3.94
N GLU A 12 2.21 8.83 5.22
CA GLU A 12 3.48 8.47 5.86
C GLU A 12 3.26 7.30 6.82
N GLY A 13 4.28 6.46 7.01
CA GLY A 13 4.26 5.36 7.96
C GLY A 13 4.54 4.01 7.31
N THR A 14 4.06 2.95 7.95
CA THR A 14 4.23 1.58 7.48
C THR A 14 2.95 1.04 6.86
N ILE A 15 3.09 0.05 5.97
CA ILE A 15 1.95 -0.69 5.43
C ILE A 15 1.52 -1.74 6.45
N SER A 16 0.24 -1.75 6.81
CA SER A 16 -0.30 -2.78 7.71
C SER A 16 -0.16 -4.18 7.09
N PRO A 17 0.30 -5.21 7.84
CA PRO A 17 0.33 -6.59 7.37
C PRO A 17 -1.04 -7.14 6.92
N TYR A 18 -2.13 -6.52 7.37
CA TYR A 18 -3.49 -6.84 6.94
C TYR A 18 -3.75 -6.53 5.46
N ILE A 19 -2.82 -5.88 4.74
CA ILE A 19 -2.88 -5.76 3.28
C ILE A 19 -2.98 -7.14 2.60
N SER A 20 -2.47 -8.20 3.25
CA SER A 20 -2.60 -9.60 2.80
C SER A 20 -4.05 -10.11 2.77
N ASN A 21 -4.98 -9.50 3.53
CA ASN A 21 -6.40 -9.83 3.46
C ASN A 21 -7.05 -9.40 2.14
N LEU A 22 -6.38 -8.53 1.36
CA LEU A 22 -6.80 -8.19 0.00
C LEU A 22 -6.34 -9.30 -0.95
N SER A 23 -6.92 -10.49 -0.83
CA SER A 23 -6.51 -11.74 -1.52
C SER A 23 -6.54 -11.68 -3.05
N PHE A 24 -7.22 -10.70 -3.64
CA PHE A 24 -7.25 -10.47 -5.09
C PHE A 24 -6.43 -9.24 -5.53
N LEU A 25 -5.71 -8.58 -4.61
CA LEU A 25 -4.94 -7.39 -4.92
C LEU A 25 -3.75 -7.75 -5.80
N GLN A 26 -3.72 -7.15 -6.98
CA GLN A 26 -2.66 -7.32 -7.97
C GLN A 26 -1.81 -6.06 -8.09
N VAL A 27 -2.40 -4.89 -7.86
CA VAL A 27 -1.70 -3.60 -7.98
C VAL A 27 -1.84 -2.81 -6.69
N LEU A 28 -0.71 -2.39 -6.13
CA LEU A 28 -0.63 -1.45 -5.01
C LEU A 28 0.24 -0.27 -5.43
N HIS A 29 -0.38 0.90 -5.64
CA HIS A 29 0.32 2.09 -6.12
C HIS A 29 0.46 3.11 -4.99
N LEU A 30 1.70 3.35 -4.56
CA LEU A 30 2.09 4.17 -3.40
C LEU A 30 3.05 5.31 -3.77
N SER A 31 3.13 5.66 -5.05
CA SER A 31 4.05 6.69 -5.51
C SER A 31 3.69 8.06 -4.92
N ASN A 32 4.68 8.94 -4.73
CA ASN A 32 4.48 10.25 -4.09
C ASN A 32 3.86 10.18 -2.68
N ASP A 33 4.13 9.11 -1.94
CA ASP A 33 3.89 8.98 -0.50
C ASP A 33 5.20 8.63 0.22
N SER A 34 5.21 8.75 1.54
CA SER A 34 6.37 8.57 2.44
C SER A 34 6.30 7.26 3.23
N PHE A 35 5.94 6.16 2.57
CA PHE A 35 5.90 4.85 3.20
C PHE A 35 7.31 4.30 3.47
N HIS A 36 7.48 3.62 4.60
CA HIS A 36 8.74 3.00 5.04
C HIS A 36 8.47 1.68 5.77
N GLY A 37 9.53 0.95 6.13
CA GLY A 37 9.44 -0.35 6.81
C GLY A 37 9.53 -1.55 5.86
N HIS A 38 9.28 -2.74 6.39
CA HIS A 38 9.42 -4.01 5.66
C HIS A 38 8.05 -4.63 5.38
N LEU A 39 7.82 -5.03 4.13
CA LEU A 39 6.74 -5.95 3.78
C LEU A 39 7.27 -7.36 4.07
N LEU A 40 6.72 -8.01 5.09
CA LEU A 40 6.97 -9.42 5.41
C LEU A 40 6.31 -10.34 4.39
#